data_AF-A0A7M2QX35-F1
#
_entry.id   AF-A0A7M2QX35-F1
#
_cell.length_a   1.000
_cell.length_b   1.000
_cell.length_c   1.000
_cell.angle_alpha   90.00
_cell.angle_beta   90.00
_cell.angle_gamma   90.00
#
_symmetry.space_group_name_H-M   'P 1'
#
loop_
_entity.id
_entity.type
_entity.pdbx_description
1 polymer ?
#
loop_
_entity_poly.entity_id
_entity_poly.type
_entity_poly.pdbx_seq_one_letter_code
_entity_poly.pdbx_strand_id
1 'polypeptide(L)'
;MVKYSNCSAEGRDNESTKFIKINYPHIDLKKKQVTGTVQYKNRIYMTVLVDVQSNTCKVEGSVKDILPLTKAKKYEQMTDSEYIEHIKYKAHFFL
;
A
#
# COMPACT_ATOMS: atom_id res chain seq x y z
N MET A 1 26.90 2.77 -17.46
CA MET A 1 26.35 1.39 -17.41
C MET A 1 25.76 1.18 -16.03
N VAL A 2 24.45 1.38 -15.88
CA VAL A 2 23.77 1.29 -14.58
C VAL A 2 23.42 -0.19 -14.35
N LYS A 3 23.98 -0.78 -13.29
CA LYS A 3 23.71 -2.16 -12.88
C LYS A 3 22.35 -2.21 -12.19
N TYR A 4 21.39 -2.91 -12.79
CA TYR A 4 20.20 -3.34 -12.08
C TYR A 4 20.57 -4.58 -11.27
N SER A 5 20.57 -4.45 -9.94
CA SER A 5 20.75 -5.58 -9.04
C SER A 5 19.44 -6.34 -8.94
N ASN A 6 19.42 -7.55 -9.50
CA ASN A 6 18.40 -8.56 -9.26
C ASN A 6 18.26 -8.79 -7.75
N CYS A 7 17.06 -8.54 -7.19
CA CYS A 7 16.77 -8.90 -5.81
C CYS A 7 16.27 -10.35 -5.79
N SER A 8 17.17 -11.25 -5.40
CA SER A 8 16.98 -12.69 -5.28
C SER A 8 15.78 -13.06 -4.42
N ALA A 9 14.97 -13.99 -4.92
CA ALA A 9 14.10 -14.79 -4.08
C ALA A 9 14.93 -15.73 -3.20
N GLU A 10 14.29 -16.20 -2.13
CA GLU A 10 14.69 -17.25 -1.18
C GLU A 10 15.41 -16.83 0.12
N GLY A 11 14.65 -16.93 1.22
CA GLY A 11 15.16 -16.79 2.58
C GLY A 11 14.09 -16.94 3.67
N ARG A 12 13.74 -18.20 3.98
CA ARG A 12 13.31 -18.77 5.28
C ARG A 12 12.23 -18.05 6.12
N ASP A 13 11.17 -18.81 6.40
CA ASP A 13 10.04 -18.46 7.25
C ASP A 13 10.41 -18.12 8.70
N ASN A 14 9.53 -17.32 9.32
CA ASN A 14 9.28 -17.16 10.77
C ASN A 14 9.74 -15.87 11.49
N GLU A 15 9.56 -14.70 10.87
CA GLU A 15 9.42 -13.43 11.62
C GLU A 15 8.41 -12.44 10.98
N SER A 16 7.50 -12.97 10.15
CA SER A 16 6.43 -12.16 9.58
C SER A 16 5.30 -12.05 10.59
N THR A 17 5.03 -10.88 11.19
CA THR A 17 3.67 -10.40 11.58
C THR A 17 3.66 -9.28 12.63
N LYS A 18 4.30 -8.12 12.38
CA LYS A 18 4.00 -6.90 13.16
C LYS A 18 3.80 -5.61 12.38
N PHE A 19 4.09 -5.56 11.08
CA PHE A 19 4.05 -4.31 10.32
C PHE A 19 2.88 -4.26 9.34
N ILE A 20 2.33 -3.05 9.19
CA ILE A 20 1.40 -2.71 8.11
C ILE A 20 2.20 -2.63 6.80
N LYS A 21 1.68 -3.24 5.74
CA LYS A 21 2.26 -3.25 4.39
C LYS A 21 1.37 -2.48 3.44
N ILE A 22 1.95 -1.66 2.57
CA ILE A 22 1.25 -1.03 1.46
C ILE A 22 1.73 -1.71 0.17
N ASN A 23 0.80 -2.23 -0.62
CA ASN A 23 1.09 -2.92 -1.88
C ASN A 23 0.32 -2.28 -3.04
N TYR A 24 0.82 -2.45 -4.27
CA TYR A 24 0.19 -1.93 -5.49
C TYR A 24 -0.11 -3.09 -6.46
N PRO A 25 -1.13 -3.91 -6.19
CA PRO A 25 -1.40 -5.12 -6.97
C PRO A 25 -1.79 -4.88 -8.43
N HIS A 26 -2.23 -3.66 -8.79
CA HIS A 26 -2.64 -3.34 -10.15
C HIS A 26 -2.25 -1.92 -10.55
N ILE A 27 -1.58 -1.80 -11.70
CA ILE A 27 -1.22 -0.52 -12.33
C ILE A 27 -1.64 -0.61 -13.81
N ASP A 28 -2.64 0.18 -14.19
CA ASP A 28 -3.12 0.29 -15.57
C ASP A 28 -2.56 1.55 -16.22
N LEU A 29 -1.54 1.38 -17.06
CA LEU A 29 -0.91 2.49 -17.78
C LEU A 29 -1.83 3.11 -18.85
N LYS A 30 -2.78 2.34 -19.40
CA LYS A 30 -3.70 2.81 -20.45
C LYS A 30 -4.82 3.65 -19.84
N LYS A 31 -5.45 3.15 -18.77
CA LYS A 31 -6.51 3.86 -18.04
C LYS A 31 -5.96 4.88 -17.06
N LYS A 32 -4.65 4.89 -16.81
CA LYS A 32 -3.99 5.73 -15.80
C LYS A 32 -4.62 5.53 -14.41
N GLN A 33 -4.77 4.26 -14.02
CA GLN A 33 -5.35 3.85 -12.75
C GLN A 33 -4.39 3.00 -11.94
N VAL A 34 -4.37 3.18 -10.62
CA VAL A 34 -3.56 2.39 -9.69
C VAL A 34 -4.43 1.90 -8.54
N THR A 35 -4.36 0.61 -8.24
CA THR A 35 -4.97 0.03 -7.04
C THR A 35 -3.89 -0.16 -5.98
N GLY A 36 -3.99 0.57 -4.87
CA GLY A 36 -3.19 0.38 -3.66
C GLY A 36 -3.97 -0.40 -2.60
N THR A 37 -3.29 -1.24 -1.82
CA THR A 37 -3.90 -1.99 -0.71
C THR A 37 -3.06 -1.82 0.55
N VAL A 38 -3.74 -1.65 1.70
CA VAL A 38 -3.11 -1.64 3.03
C VAL A 38 -3.42 -2.96 3.72
N GLN A 39 -2.37 -3.67 4.14
CA GLN A 39 -2.44 -5.02 4.65
C GLN A 39 -1.79 -5.16 6.02
N TYR A 40 -2.41 -5.94 6.90
CA TYR A 40 -1.87 -6.34 8.18
C TYR A 40 -2.12 -7.83 8.41
N LYS A 41 -1.09 -8.58 8.83
CA LYS A 41 -1.15 -10.05 9.01
C LYS A 41 -1.85 -10.78 7.85
N ASN A 42 -1.50 -10.41 6.61
CA ASN A 42 -2.02 -10.95 5.35
C ASN A 42 -3.54 -10.72 5.11
N ARG A 43 -4.17 -9.81 5.85
CA ARG A 43 -5.53 -9.34 5.57
C ARG A 43 -5.48 -7.95 4.96
N ILE A 44 -6.29 -7.70 3.94
CA ILE A 44 -6.49 -6.37 3.36
C ILE A 44 -7.55 -5.66 4.18
N TYR A 45 -7.21 -4.48 4.67
CA TYR A 45 -8.12 -3.64 5.47
C TYR A 45 -8.56 -2.39 4.72
N MET A 46 -7.76 -1.94 3.76
CA MET A 46 -8.10 -0.82 2.89
C MET A 46 -7.64 -1.11 1.47
N THR A 47 -8.51 -0.80 0.51
CA THR A 47 -8.22 -0.76 -0.92
C THR A 47 -8.51 0.64 -1.42
N VAL A 48 -7.55 1.23 -2.14
CA VAL A 48 -7.67 2.55 -2.75
C VAL A 48 -7.44 2.41 -4.24
N LEU A 49 -8.47 2.67 -5.04
CA LEU A 49 -8.36 2.80 -6.49
C LEU A 49 -8.22 4.28 -6.82
N VAL A 50 -7.06 4.66 -7.34
CA VAL A 50 -6.75 6.03 -7.78
C VAL A 50 -6.85 6.10 -9.29
N ASP A 51 -7.60 7.08 -9.79
CA ASP A 51 -7.64 7.47 -11.18
C ASP A 51 -6.88 8.80 -11.34
N VAL A 52 -5.69 8.73 -11.92
CA VAL A 52 -4.76 9.87 -12.00
C VAL A 52 -5.22 10.90 -13.02
N GLN A 53 -5.92 10.49 -14.08
CA GLN A 53 -6.44 11.42 -15.10
C GLN A 53 -7.52 12.34 -14.54
N SER A 54 -8.46 11.77 -13.79
CA SER A 54 -9.57 12.51 -13.20
C SER A 54 -9.26 13.11 -11.82
N ASN A 55 -8.09 12.79 -11.26
CA ASN A 55 -7.71 13.14 -9.89
C ASN A 55 -8.75 12.68 -8.84
N THR A 56 -9.36 11.51 -9.08
CA THR A 56 -10.35 10.93 -8.18
C THR A 56 -9.83 9.64 -7.56
N CYS A 57 -10.41 9.26 -6.41
CA CYS A 57 -10.15 7.96 -5.81
C CYS A 57 -11.43 7.34 -5.25
N LYS A 58 -11.49 6.01 -5.31
CA LYS A 58 -12.46 5.19 -4.59
C LYS A 58 -11.74 4.46 -3.48
N VAL A 59 -12.33 4.47 -2.29
CA VAL A 59 -11.76 3.86 -1.09
C VAL A 59 -12.74 2.84 -0.55
N GLU A 60 -12.26 1.65 -0.27
CA GLU A 60 -13.00 0.58 0.38
C GLU A 60 -12.25 0.14 1.64
N GLY A 61 -12.96 0.01 2.76
CA GLY A 61 -12.38 -0.36 4.05
C GLY A 61 -11.73 0.81 4.81
N SER A 62 -11.06 0.49 5.92
CA SER A 62 -10.44 1.44 6.85
C SER A 62 -9.30 0.77 7.61
N VAL A 63 -8.24 1.52 7.91
CA VAL A 63 -7.16 1.07 8.78
C VAL A 63 -7.48 1.26 10.27
N LYS A 64 -8.59 1.93 10.60
CA LYS A 64 -9.05 2.12 12.00
C LYS A 64 -9.22 0.79 12.74
N ASP A 65 -9.59 -0.27 12.04
CA ASP A 65 -9.77 -1.61 12.60
C ASP A 65 -8.44 -2.29 12.94
N ILE A 66 -7.32 -1.77 12.42
CA ILE A 66 -5.97 -2.27 12.67
C ILE A 66 -5.32 -1.57 13.86
N LEU A 67 -5.60 -0.27 14.07
CA LEU A 67 -4.96 0.57 15.10
C LEU A 67 -4.97 -0.04 16.52
N PRO A 68 -6.05 -0.70 17.00
CA PRO A 68 -6.07 -1.31 18.33
C PRO A 68 -5.25 -2.60 18.43
N LEU A 69 -4.93 -3.23 17.29
CA LEU A 69 -4.30 -4.55 17.20
C LEU A 69 -2.77 -4.47 17.13
N THR A 70 -2.24 -3.29 16.83
CA THR A 70 -0.82 -3.07 16.60
C THR A 70 -0.18 -2.42 17.84
N LYS A 71 1.00 -2.91 18.24
CA LYS A 71 1.67 -2.54 19.51
C LYS A 71 3.00 -1.79 19.31
N ALA A 72 3.35 -1.37 18.08
CA ALA A 72 4.64 -0.77 17.76
C ALA A 72 4.55 0.69 17.28
N LYS A 73 5.35 1.54 17.93
CA LYS A 73 5.42 2.98 17.74
C LYS A 73 5.71 3.40 16.29
N LYS A 74 5.12 4.55 15.92
CA LYS A 74 5.48 5.49 14.82
C LYS A 74 4.89 5.25 13.42
N TYR A 75 4.75 4.02 12.94
CA TYR A 75 4.12 3.73 11.62
C TYR A 75 2.66 3.25 11.71
N GLU A 76 2.20 2.98 12.93
CA GLU A 76 0.88 2.42 13.23
C GLU A 76 -0.15 3.50 13.61
N GLN A 77 0.13 4.78 13.35
CA GLN A 77 -0.76 5.89 13.70
C GLN A 77 -1.16 6.74 12.49
N MET A 78 -0.93 6.23 11.28
CA MET A 78 -1.47 6.89 10.10
C MET A 78 -2.98 6.66 10.05
N THR A 79 -3.70 7.76 9.89
CA THR A 79 -5.13 7.80 9.60
C THR A 79 -5.41 7.25 8.20
N ASP A 80 -6.68 6.92 7.94
CA ASP A 80 -7.12 6.54 6.60
C ASP A 80 -6.69 7.55 5.54
N SER A 81 -6.85 8.85 5.83
CA SER A 81 -6.44 9.94 4.95
C SER A 81 -4.96 9.92 4.60
N GLU A 82 -4.08 9.65 5.57
CA GLU A 82 -2.64 9.64 5.32
C GLU A 82 -2.21 8.45 4.44
N TYR A 83 -2.84 7.28 4.62
CA TYR A 83 -2.63 6.15 3.72
C TYR A 83 -3.15 6.41 2.31
N ILE A 84 -4.34 7.02 2.19
CA ILE A 84 -4.93 7.40 0.91
C ILE A 84 -4.00 8.38 0.18
N GLU A 85 -3.52 9.43 0.85
CA GLU A 85 -2.61 10.40 0.26
C GLU A 85 -1.26 9.78 -0.12
N HIS A 86 -0.72 8.87 0.70
CA HIS A 86 0.48 8.12 0.33
C HIS A 86 0.27 7.31 -0.95
N ILE A 87 -0.87 6.62 -1.07
CA ILE A 87 -1.22 5.83 -2.25
C ILE A 87 -1.41 6.72 -3.48
N LYS A 88 -2.09 7.87 -3.34
CA LYS A 88 -2.23 8.85 -4.43
C LYS A 88 -0.87 9.38 -4.90
N TYR A 89 -0.01 9.79 -3.98
CA TYR A 89 1.34 10.27 -4.31
C TYR A 89 2.12 9.21 -5.09
N LYS A 90 2.06 7.95 -4.65
CA LYS A 90 2.71 6.83 -5.35
C LYS A 90 2.06 6.52 -6.70
N ALA A 91 0.74 6.65 -6.84
CA ALA A 91 0.04 6.47 -8.10
C ALA A 91 0.53 7.48 -9.16
N HIS A 92 0.76 8.74 -8.78
CA HIS A 92 1.36 9.75 -9.67
C HIS A 92 2.81 9.43 -10.05
N PHE A 93 3.58 8.77 -9.19
CA PHE A 93 4.94 8.34 -9.52
C PHE A 93 4.97 7.20 -10.55
N PHE A 94 3.95 6.34 -10.58
CA PHE A 94 3.90 5.20 -11.50
C PHE A 94 3.43 5.53 -12.92
N LEU A 95 2.76 6.67 -13.13
CA LEU A 95 1.95 6.96 -14.32
C LEU A 95 2.41 8.14 -15.17
#